data_AF-A0A3Q8RQ18-F1
#
_entry.id   AF-A0A3Q8RQ18-F1
#
_cell.length_a   1.000
_cell.length_b   1.000
_cell.length_c   1.000
_cell.angle_alpha   90.00
_cell.angle_beta   90.00
_cell.angle_gamma   90.00
#
_symmetry.space_group_name_H-M   'P 1'
#
loop_
_entity.id
_entity.type
_entity.pdbx_description
1 polymer ?
#
loop_
_entity_poly.entity_id
_entity_poly.type
_entity_poly.pdbx_seq_one_letter_code
_entity_poly.pdbx_strand_id
1 'polypeptide(L)'
;MKNFTPYLLALSLSVIFASCSSNEAEVIENNPENLLQSYTLKRDATGAYSIDFNTTDNTDVTTVTNVDNSKEIILAETPQKTASKHSNDFSIENDHLKIGFLETNKGKQTKISVKDENITFAKGITEFLSSYSITANENGTYLLNFTVNSNVATDFVYNKELKVYEVHLSSGEATEYTFSRELETGSDNIIRLNFVNHKFSGKLLEEVAATVTKPEVIIQS
;
A
#
# COMPACT_ATOMS: atom_id res chain seq x y z
N MET A 1 -69.13 70.57 -33.58
CA MET A 1 -67.98 69.65 -33.44
C MET A 1 -68.24 68.81 -32.21
N LYS A 2 -68.24 67.48 -32.37
CA LYS A 2 -68.84 66.51 -31.47
C LYS A 2 -67.77 65.98 -30.49
N ASN A 3 -68.16 66.01 -29.23
CA ASN A 3 -67.55 65.52 -27.98
C ASN A 3 -66.76 64.20 -28.10
N PHE A 4 -65.80 63.94 -27.20
CA PHE A 4 -65.94 62.89 -26.17
C PHE A 4 -64.69 62.80 -25.26
N THR A 5 -64.99 62.55 -23.99
CA THR A 5 -64.20 62.57 -22.76
C THR A 5 -63.40 61.26 -22.51
N PRO A 6 -62.63 61.10 -21.41
CA PRO A 6 -61.36 60.37 -21.35
C PRO A 6 -61.51 58.94 -20.82
N TYR A 7 -60.47 58.11 -20.97
CA TYR A 7 -60.32 56.90 -20.14
C TYR A 7 -58.84 56.62 -19.81
N LEU A 8 -58.56 56.61 -18.51
CA LEU A 8 -57.43 55.94 -17.88
C LEU A 8 -57.50 54.44 -18.19
N LEU A 9 -56.38 53.84 -18.58
CA LEU A 9 -56.23 52.39 -18.57
C LEU A 9 -54.84 52.03 -18.03
N ALA A 10 -54.84 51.64 -16.77
CA ALA A 10 -53.72 50.98 -16.12
C ALA A 10 -53.57 49.58 -16.72
N LEU A 11 -52.37 49.22 -17.17
CA LEU A 11 -52.03 47.84 -17.51
C LEU A 11 -50.81 47.46 -16.68
N SER A 12 -51.07 46.81 -15.56
CA SER A 12 -50.08 46.13 -14.72
C SER A 12 -49.50 44.96 -15.50
N LEU A 13 -48.24 45.07 -15.94
CA LEU A 13 -47.50 43.95 -16.52
C LEU A 13 -46.74 43.23 -15.40
N SER A 14 -47.37 42.22 -14.82
CA SER A 14 -46.71 41.28 -13.91
C SER A 14 -45.78 40.38 -14.72
N VAL A 15 -44.48 40.67 -14.70
CA VAL A 15 -43.45 39.77 -15.23
C VAL A 15 -43.16 38.73 -14.15
N ILE A 16 -43.75 37.55 -14.33
CA ILE A 16 -43.44 36.39 -13.51
C ILE A 16 -42.10 35.86 -14.06
N PHE A 17 -40.99 36.21 -13.44
CA PHE A 17 -39.74 35.50 -13.65
C PHE A 17 -39.90 34.11 -13.02
N ALA A 18 -40.32 33.12 -13.81
CA ALA A 18 -40.03 31.74 -13.49
C ALA A 18 -38.52 31.57 -13.68
N SER A 19 -37.71 31.87 -12.64
CA SER A 19 -36.38 31.28 -12.58
C SER A 19 -36.62 29.78 -12.40
N CYS A 20 -36.51 29.03 -13.49
CA CYS A 20 -36.08 27.65 -13.38
C CYS A 20 -34.70 27.72 -12.73
N SER A 21 -34.68 27.66 -11.39
CA SER A 21 -33.49 27.26 -10.65
C SER A 21 -33.19 25.87 -11.20
N SER A 22 -32.31 25.81 -12.18
CA SER A 22 -31.59 24.58 -12.44
C SER A 22 -30.85 24.34 -11.14
N ASN A 23 -31.41 23.47 -10.29
CA ASN A 23 -30.58 22.71 -9.37
C ASN A 23 -29.77 21.75 -10.25
N GLU A 24 -28.86 22.31 -11.03
CA GLU A 24 -27.56 21.68 -11.18
C GLU A 24 -27.02 21.70 -9.75
N ALA A 25 -27.31 20.63 -9.01
CA ALA A 25 -26.38 20.20 -8.01
C ALA A 25 -25.06 20.14 -8.78
N GLU A 26 -24.13 21.05 -8.48
CA GLU A 26 -22.74 20.85 -8.81
C GLU A 26 -22.39 19.49 -8.19
N VAL A 27 -22.50 18.44 -9.01
CA VAL A 27 -21.83 17.19 -8.75
C VAL A 27 -20.39 17.58 -8.89
N ILE A 28 -19.78 17.98 -7.78
CA ILE A 28 -18.34 17.99 -7.69
C ILE A 28 -17.98 16.51 -7.85
N GLU A 29 -17.71 16.11 -9.11
CA GLU A 29 -17.04 14.86 -9.44
C GLU A 29 -15.61 14.96 -8.90
N ASN A 30 -15.48 14.93 -7.58
CA ASN A 30 -14.25 14.51 -6.94
C ASN A 30 -14.18 13.00 -7.09
N ASN A 31 -14.08 12.49 -8.32
CA ASN A 31 -13.76 11.09 -8.50
C ASN A 31 -12.27 10.97 -8.18
N PRO A 32 -11.89 10.38 -7.04
CA PRO A 32 -10.49 10.35 -6.64
C PRO A 32 -9.66 9.67 -7.71
N GLU A 33 -8.44 10.16 -7.91
CA GLU A 33 -7.58 9.63 -8.97
C GLU A 33 -7.29 8.14 -8.78
N ASN A 34 -7.22 7.67 -7.54
CA ASN A 34 -7.02 6.27 -7.17
C ASN A 34 -8.02 5.88 -6.07
N LEU A 35 -8.56 4.66 -6.15
CA LEU A 35 -9.38 4.05 -5.11
C LEU A 35 -8.53 3.56 -3.92
N LEU A 36 -7.30 3.11 -4.20
CA LEU A 36 -6.31 2.79 -3.18
C LEU A 36 -5.56 4.06 -2.77
N GLN A 37 -5.63 4.43 -1.49
CA GLN A 37 -4.92 5.59 -0.95
C GLN A 37 -3.55 5.20 -0.39
N SER A 38 -3.51 4.16 0.42
CA SER A 38 -2.28 3.70 1.08
C SER A 38 -2.40 2.25 1.49
N TYR A 39 -1.27 1.58 1.67
CA TYR A 39 -1.24 0.27 2.32
C TYR A 39 0.01 0.09 3.17
N THR A 40 -0.05 -0.83 4.12
CA THR A 40 1.09 -1.27 4.92
C THR A 40 1.15 -2.79 4.90
N LEU A 41 2.12 -3.34 4.18
CA LEU A 41 2.48 -4.75 4.30
C LEU A 41 3.21 -4.94 5.64
N LYS A 42 2.83 -5.96 6.40
CA LYS A 42 3.43 -6.27 7.71
C LYS A 42 3.84 -7.72 7.76
N ARG A 43 4.96 -7.98 8.44
CA ARG A 43 5.35 -9.29 8.95
C ARG A 43 5.63 -9.16 10.43
N ASP A 44 4.97 -9.96 11.24
CA ASP A 44 5.18 -9.96 12.69
C ASP A 44 6.35 -10.88 13.12
N ALA A 45 6.57 -10.95 14.44
CA ALA A 45 7.62 -11.76 15.06
C ALA A 45 7.40 -13.29 14.90
N THR A 46 6.18 -13.72 14.60
CA THR A 46 5.84 -15.12 14.32
C THR A 46 6.06 -15.48 12.85
N GLY A 47 6.30 -14.47 12.00
CA GLY A 47 6.37 -14.62 10.55
C GLY A 47 5.01 -14.55 9.87
N ALA A 48 3.94 -14.23 10.60
CA ALA A 48 2.62 -14.04 10.00
C ALA A 48 2.58 -12.71 9.23
N TYR A 49 1.89 -12.73 8.09
CA TYR A 49 1.77 -11.59 7.20
C TYR A 49 0.36 -10.99 7.27
N SER A 50 0.28 -9.67 7.23
CA SER A 50 -0.97 -8.95 7.05
C SER A 50 -0.78 -7.71 6.19
N ILE A 51 -1.87 -7.22 5.62
CA ILE A 51 -1.88 -5.93 4.93
C ILE A 51 -3.02 -5.07 5.47
N ASP A 52 -2.69 -3.87 5.91
CA ASP A 52 -3.68 -2.84 6.21
C ASP A 52 -3.71 -1.87 5.04
N PHE A 53 -4.89 -1.42 4.63
CA PHE A 53 -5.00 -0.45 3.54
C PHE A 53 -6.19 0.47 3.72
N ASN A 54 -6.03 1.66 3.15
CA ASN A 54 -7.07 2.68 3.12
C ASN A 54 -7.58 2.85 1.69
N THR A 55 -8.89 2.95 1.56
CA THR A 55 -9.57 3.28 0.31
C THR A 55 -10.25 4.62 0.42
N THR A 56 -10.51 5.23 -0.72
CA THR A 56 -11.42 6.38 -0.79
C THR A 56 -12.81 5.96 -0.35
N ASP A 57 -13.61 6.93 0.08
CA ASP A 57 -15.04 6.70 0.35
C ASP A 57 -15.70 6.04 -0.86
N ASN A 58 -16.79 5.30 -0.60
CA ASN A 58 -17.60 4.72 -1.68
C ASN A 58 -16.82 3.72 -2.57
N THR A 59 -15.89 2.98 -1.96
CA THR A 59 -15.13 1.89 -2.59
C THR A 59 -15.57 0.54 -2.03
N ASP A 60 -16.11 -0.33 -2.87
CA ASP A 60 -16.34 -1.73 -2.56
C ASP A 60 -15.02 -2.51 -2.67
N VAL A 61 -14.79 -3.40 -1.70
CA VAL A 61 -13.57 -4.18 -1.58
C VAL A 61 -13.91 -5.67 -1.61
N THR A 62 -13.34 -6.39 -2.57
CA THR A 62 -13.47 -7.84 -2.67
C THR A 62 -12.09 -8.48 -2.66
N THR A 63 -11.86 -9.47 -1.79
CA THR A 63 -10.62 -10.24 -1.78
C THR A 63 -10.88 -11.62 -2.35
N VAL A 64 -10.07 -12.03 -3.34
CA VAL A 64 -10.14 -13.35 -3.97
C VAL A 64 -8.79 -14.07 -3.86
N THR A 65 -8.83 -15.39 -3.88
CA THR A 65 -7.63 -16.23 -4.06
C THR A 65 -7.63 -16.80 -5.46
N ASN A 66 -6.57 -16.53 -6.21
CA ASN A 66 -6.38 -17.04 -7.56
C ASN A 66 -5.94 -18.51 -7.56
N VAL A 67 -5.99 -19.15 -8.73
CA VAL A 67 -5.59 -20.56 -8.91
C VAL A 67 -4.12 -20.81 -8.55
N ASP A 68 -3.25 -19.81 -8.69
CA ASP A 68 -1.83 -19.88 -8.31
C ASP A 68 -1.58 -19.50 -6.84
N ASN A 69 -2.65 -19.44 -6.03
CA ASN A 69 -2.69 -19.02 -4.62
C ASN A 69 -2.32 -17.56 -4.35
N SER A 70 -2.07 -16.75 -5.38
CA SER A 70 -1.97 -15.30 -5.21
C SER A 70 -3.30 -14.72 -4.70
N LYS A 71 -3.21 -13.64 -3.93
CA LYS A 71 -4.35 -12.94 -3.34
C LYS A 71 -4.58 -11.66 -4.13
N GLU A 72 -5.80 -11.41 -4.56
CA GLU A 72 -6.13 -10.18 -5.29
C GLU A 72 -7.24 -9.44 -4.55
N ILE A 73 -6.97 -8.17 -4.26
CA ILE A 73 -7.87 -7.21 -3.62
C ILE A 73 -8.41 -6.32 -4.75
N ILE A 74 -9.68 -6.52 -5.10
CA ILE A 74 -10.38 -5.80 -6.15
C ILE A 74 -11.10 -4.62 -5.53
N LEU A 75 -10.83 -3.42 -6.06
CA LEU A 75 -11.40 -2.15 -5.64
C LEU A 75 -12.33 -1.63 -6.75
N ALA A 76 -13.58 -1.34 -6.39
CA ALA A 76 -14.59 -0.84 -7.32
C ALA A 76 -15.37 0.32 -6.72
N GLU A 77 -15.71 1.30 -7.55
CA GLU A 77 -16.58 2.40 -7.16
C GLU A 77 -18.00 1.89 -6.90
N THR A 78 -18.65 2.42 -5.86
CA THR A 78 -20.02 2.06 -5.49
C THR A 78 -20.80 3.28 -4.99
N PRO A 79 -22.10 3.40 -5.32
CA PRO A 79 -22.91 4.51 -4.82
C PRO A 79 -23.17 4.43 -3.30
N GLN A 80 -22.88 3.29 -2.67
CA GLN A 80 -23.09 3.09 -1.25
C GLN A 80 -21.88 3.54 -0.43
N LYS A 81 -22.15 4.06 0.76
CA LYS A 81 -21.06 4.37 1.71
C LYS A 81 -20.45 3.07 2.22
N THR A 82 -19.14 2.93 2.07
CA THR A 82 -18.37 1.77 2.53
C THR A 82 -17.37 2.15 3.62
N ALA A 83 -16.75 1.14 4.23
CA ALA A 83 -15.61 1.38 5.11
C ALA A 83 -14.39 1.82 4.28
N SER A 84 -13.61 2.75 4.82
CA SER A 84 -12.38 3.25 4.19
C SER A 84 -11.10 2.60 4.71
N LYS A 85 -11.19 1.76 5.75
CA LYS A 85 -10.05 1.07 6.36
C LYS A 85 -10.29 -0.43 6.37
N HIS A 86 -9.30 -1.17 5.89
CA HIS A 86 -9.40 -2.61 5.68
C HIS A 86 -8.13 -3.29 6.19
N SER A 87 -8.25 -4.55 6.56
CA SER A 87 -7.14 -5.39 6.99
C SER A 87 -7.38 -6.83 6.57
N ASN A 88 -6.36 -7.44 5.97
CA ASN A 88 -6.37 -8.85 5.57
C ASN A 88 -5.13 -9.56 6.11
N ASP A 89 -5.34 -10.73 6.68
CA ASP A 89 -4.25 -11.64 7.05
C ASP A 89 -3.93 -12.61 5.91
N PHE A 90 -2.65 -12.95 5.77
CA PHE A 90 -2.19 -13.87 4.74
C PHE A 90 -1.25 -14.93 5.31
N SER A 91 -1.37 -16.12 4.74
CA SER A 91 -0.40 -17.20 4.93
C SER A 91 0.61 -17.18 3.79
N ILE A 92 1.87 -17.47 4.10
CA ILE A 92 2.89 -17.73 3.10
C ILE A 92 2.79 -19.18 2.63
N GLU A 93 2.79 -19.40 1.31
CA GLU A 93 2.66 -20.73 0.70
C GLU A 93 3.87 -21.02 -0.17
N ASN A 94 4.52 -22.17 0.03
CA ASN A 94 5.74 -22.55 -0.69
C ASN A 94 6.82 -21.45 -0.66
N ASP A 95 7.03 -20.82 0.50
CA ASP A 95 7.97 -19.70 0.69
C ASP A 95 7.62 -18.43 -0.09
N HIS A 96 6.40 -18.32 -0.62
CA HIS A 96 5.95 -17.17 -1.41
C HIS A 96 4.62 -16.60 -0.93
N LEU A 97 4.52 -15.27 -0.95
CA LEU A 97 3.27 -14.53 -0.80
C LEU A 97 3.16 -13.54 -1.96
N LYS A 98 2.02 -13.55 -2.65
CA LYS A 98 1.72 -12.64 -3.74
C LYS A 98 0.40 -11.94 -3.47
N ILE A 99 0.41 -10.61 -3.45
CA ILE A 99 -0.78 -9.78 -3.22
C ILE A 99 -0.89 -8.80 -4.40
N GLY A 100 -2.08 -8.70 -4.98
CA GLY A 100 -2.43 -7.70 -5.98
C GLY A 100 -3.51 -6.76 -5.45
N PHE A 101 -3.40 -5.48 -5.79
CA PHE A 101 -4.53 -4.55 -5.79
C PHE A 101 -4.95 -4.29 -7.23
N LEU A 102 -6.24 -4.44 -7.54
CA LEU A 102 -6.82 -4.16 -8.85
C LEU A 102 -7.86 -3.07 -8.72
N GLU A 103 -7.60 -1.89 -9.28
CA GLU A 103 -8.56 -0.80 -9.35
C GLU A 103 -9.36 -0.89 -10.66
N THR A 104 -10.63 -1.28 -10.55
CA THR A 104 -11.48 -1.63 -11.71
C THR A 104 -11.84 -0.44 -12.62
N ASN A 105 -11.84 0.78 -12.09
CA ASN A 105 -12.17 1.99 -12.83
C ASN A 105 -11.09 2.36 -13.87
N LYS A 106 -9.81 2.07 -13.61
CA LYS A 106 -8.67 2.44 -14.47
C LYS A 106 -7.78 1.27 -14.89
N GLY A 107 -8.05 0.06 -14.38
CA GLY A 107 -7.20 -1.10 -14.59
C GLY A 107 -5.81 -0.96 -13.95
N LYS A 108 -5.65 -0.02 -13.01
CA LYS A 108 -4.39 0.19 -12.28
C LYS A 108 -4.14 -1.02 -11.38
N GLN A 109 -2.90 -1.49 -11.37
CA GLN A 109 -2.49 -2.66 -10.62
C GLN A 109 -1.28 -2.36 -9.75
N THR A 110 -1.36 -2.66 -8.46
CA THR A 110 -0.19 -2.79 -7.60
C THR A 110 0.05 -4.26 -7.31
N LYS A 111 1.30 -4.72 -7.41
CA LYS A 111 1.71 -6.09 -7.15
C LYS A 111 2.79 -6.11 -6.10
N ILE A 112 2.58 -6.95 -5.09
CA ILE A 112 3.50 -7.18 -3.99
C ILE A 112 3.87 -8.65 -4.01
N SER A 113 5.17 -8.94 -4.03
CA SER A 113 5.71 -10.29 -3.94
C SER A 113 6.69 -10.36 -2.78
N VAL A 114 6.50 -11.35 -1.93
CA VAL A 114 7.40 -11.66 -0.82
C VAL A 114 7.89 -13.08 -0.98
N LYS A 115 9.19 -13.27 -0.82
CA LYS A 115 9.81 -14.58 -0.66
C LYS A 115 10.44 -14.64 0.72
N ASP A 116 9.95 -15.54 1.56
CA ASP A 116 10.35 -15.69 2.94
C ASP A 116 10.20 -17.15 3.38
N GLU A 117 10.78 -17.54 4.51
CA GLU A 117 10.62 -18.90 5.03
C GLU A 117 9.25 -19.05 5.69
N ASN A 118 8.58 -20.19 5.47
CA ASN A 118 7.43 -20.53 6.29
C ASN A 118 7.87 -20.91 7.72
N ILE A 119 7.88 -19.93 8.61
CA ILE A 119 8.40 -20.03 9.99
C ILE A 119 7.51 -20.88 10.89
N THR A 120 6.31 -21.30 10.45
CA THR A 120 5.51 -22.27 11.22
C THR A 120 6.15 -23.67 11.30
N PHE A 121 7.06 -24.02 10.39
CA PHE A 121 7.72 -25.35 10.36
C PHE A 121 9.21 -25.32 10.74
N ALA A 122 9.90 -24.21 10.51
CA ALA A 122 11.24 -24.01 11.02
C ALA A 122 11.13 -23.62 12.50
N LYS A 123 11.71 -24.40 13.42
CA LYS A 123 11.73 -24.12 14.88
C LYS A 123 11.91 -22.62 15.11
N GLY A 124 10.83 -21.97 15.54
CA GLY A 124 10.57 -20.55 15.36
C GLY A 124 11.71 -19.60 15.74
N ILE A 125 11.61 -18.41 15.15
CA ILE A 125 12.51 -17.24 15.22
C ILE A 125 13.42 -17.14 13.99
N THR A 126 13.15 -16.17 13.12
CA THR A 126 14.19 -15.61 12.25
C THR A 126 15.28 -15.07 13.15
N GLU A 127 16.47 -15.67 13.08
CA GLU A 127 17.57 -15.47 14.02
C GLU A 127 17.89 -13.98 14.27
N PHE A 128 17.77 -13.14 13.24
CA PHE A 128 18.09 -11.72 13.33
C PHE A 128 16.87 -10.80 13.22
N LEU A 129 16.07 -10.91 12.16
CA LEU A 129 14.90 -10.06 11.97
C LEU A 129 13.77 -10.52 12.89
N SER A 130 13.17 -9.60 13.66
CA SER A 130 11.95 -9.89 14.42
C SER A 130 10.73 -9.63 13.54
N SER A 131 10.54 -8.38 13.12
CA SER A 131 9.37 -7.92 12.36
C SER A 131 9.74 -6.81 11.39
N TYR A 132 8.88 -6.57 10.39
CA TYR A 132 8.98 -5.39 9.55
C TYR A 132 7.62 -4.96 8.99
N SER A 133 7.56 -3.72 8.54
CA SER A 133 6.47 -3.21 7.73
C SER A 133 6.98 -2.30 6.62
N ILE A 134 6.26 -2.28 5.51
CA ILE A 134 6.48 -1.35 4.40
C ILE A 134 5.16 -0.64 4.14
N THR A 135 5.13 0.66 4.40
CA THR A 135 3.98 1.52 4.12
C THR A 135 4.19 2.24 2.80
N ALA A 136 3.25 2.10 1.86
CA ALA A 136 3.18 2.93 0.66
C ALA A 136 2.34 4.18 0.96
N ASN A 137 2.95 5.35 0.79
CA ASN A 137 2.30 6.64 0.99
C ASN A 137 1.71 7.18 -0.32
N GLU A 138 0.73 8.07 -0.24
CA GLU A 138 0.07 8.69 -1.41
C GLU A 138 1.04 9.47 -2.32
N ASN A 139 2.15 9.96 -1.77
CA ASN A 139 3.17 10.71 -2.50
C ASN A 139 4.15 9.81 -3.29
N GLY A 140 3.96 8.49 -3.30
CA GLY A 140 4.81 7.53 -3.99
C GLY A 140 6.09 7.15 -3.23
N THR A 141 6.27 7.58 -1.99
CA THR A 141 7.37 7.13 -1.13
C THR A 141 6.97 5.95 -0.27
N TYR A 142 7.95 5.15 0.12
CA TYR A 142 7.72 3.96 0.94
C TYR A 142 8.46 4.09 2.27
N LEU A 143 7.77 3.85 3.38
CA LEU A 143 8.37 3.83 4.70
C LEU A 143 8.61 2.40 5.15
N LEU A 144 9.87 2.01 5.26
CA LEU A 144 10.29 0.77 5.90
C LEU A 144 10.45 1.00 7.40
N ASN A 145 9.76 0.21 8.21
CA ASN A 145 10.04 0.08 9.64
C ASN A 145 10.40 -1.37 9.94
N PHE A 146 11.40 -1.62 10.77
CA PHE A 146 11.75 -2.98 11.16
C PHE A 146 12.34 -3.07 12.55
N THR A 147 12.18 -4.23 13.15
CA THR A 147 12.73 -4.57 14.46
C THR A 147 13.57 -5.83 14.34
N VAL A 148 14.75 -5.80 14.94
CA VAL A 148 15.69 -6.93 15.03
C VAL A 148 15.70 -7.50 16.45
N ASN A 149 16.12 -8.76 16.58
CA ASN A 149 16.33 -9.39 17.88
C ASN A 149 17.53 -8.79 18.60
N SER A 150 17.69 -9.12 19.88
CA SER A 150 18.87 -8.71 20.66
C SER A 150 20.17 -9.23 20.06
N ASN A 151 21.26 -8.48 20.23
CA ASN A 151 22.61 -8.80 19.75
C ASN A 151 22.70 -8.97 18.22
N VAL A 152 21.98 -8.10 17.50
CA VAL A 152 22.02 -8.02 16.03
C VAL A 152 22.60 -6.68 15.61
N ALA A 153 23.79 -6.71 15.02
CA ALA A 153 24.34 -5.59 14.29
C ALA A 153 23.61 -5.44 12.95
N THR A 154 23.22 -4.20 12.65
CA THR A 154 22.40 -3.85 11.49
C THR A 154 23.10 -2.79 10.65
N ASP A 155 23.16 -3.01 9.34
CA ASP A 155 23.62 -2.02 8.36
C ASP A 155 22.59 -1.89 7.23
N PHE A 156 22.43 -0.69 6.69
CA PHE A 156 21.46 -0.40 5.63
C PHE A 156 22.18 0.20 4.43
N VAL A 157 22.08 -0.45 3.28
CA VAL A 157 22.78 -0.08 2.05
C VAL A 157 21.82 -0.11 0.87
N TYR A 158 22.03 0.76 -0.11
CA TYR A 158 21.42 0.64 -1.43
C TYR A 158 22.44 0.09 -2.42
N ASN A 159 22.21 -1.13 -2.90
CA ASN A 159 23.03 -1.76 -3.91
C ASN A 159 22.66 -1.20 -5.30
N LYS A 160 23.48 -0.28 -5.80
CA LYS A 160 23.24 0.43 -7.07
C LYS A 160 23.29 -0.47 -8.30
N GLU A 161 24.08 -1.55 -8.27
CA GLU A 161 24.21 -2.48 -9.39
C GLU A 161 22.95 -3.32 -9.54
N LEU A 162 22.46 -3.86 -8.41
CA LEU A 162 21.24 -4.66 -8.39
C LEU A 162 19.95 -3.82 -8.33
N LYS A 163 20.07 -2.54 -7.97
CA LYS A 163 18.95 -1.62 -7.66
C LYS A 163 18.06 -2.17 -6.54
N VAL A 164 18.68 -2.61 -5.45
CA VAL A 164 18.03 -3.25 -4.30
C VAL A 164 18.46 -2.56 -3.01
N TYR A 165 17.51 -2.27 -2.14
CA TYR A 165 17.79 -1.91 -0.75
C TYR A 165 18.12 -3.17 0.05
N GLU A 166 19.20 -3.14 0.80
CA GLU A 166 19.70 -4.27 1.57
C GLU A 166 19.80 -3.87 3.05
N VAL A 167 19.13 -4.62 3.91
CA VAL A 167 19.28 -4.59 5.37
C VAL A 167 20.18 -5.76 5.74
N HIS A 168 21.43 -5.47 6.08
CA HIS A 168 22.41 -6.47 6.48
C HIS A 168 22.28 -6.73 7.98
N LEU A 169 22.09 -8.00 8.34
CA LEU A 169 21.88 -8.45 9.70
C LEU A 169 22.95 -9.47 10.09
N SER A 170 23.62 -9.25 11.22
CA SER A 170 24.68 -10.13 11.71
C SER A 170 24.72 -10.14 13.24
N SER A 171 25.34 -11.15 13.84
CA SER A 171 25.56 -11.15 15.29
C SER A 171 26.51 -10.01 15.69
N GLY A 172 26.13 -9.25 16.72
CA GLY A 172 26.98 -8.18 17.25
C GLY A 172 26.29 -7.43 18.38
N GLU A 173 27.06 -6.79 19.24
CA GLU A 173 26.52 -5.96 20.31
C GLU A 173 25.81 -4.74 19.70
N ALA A 174 24.52 -4.57 19.98
CA ALA A 174 23.72 -3.45 19.49
C ALA A 174 22.82 -2.91 20.61
N THR A 175 22.69 -1.58 20.67
CA THR A 175 21.82 -0.89 21.64
C THR A 175 20.48 -0.48 21.05
N GLU A 176 20.36 -0.48 19.72
CA GLU A 176 19.16 -0.14 18.96
C GLU A 176 18.59 -1.40 18.32
N TYR A 177 17.26 -1.56 18.41
CA TYR A 177 16.56 -2.74 17.91
C TYR A 177 15.46 -2.40 16.91
N THR A 178 15.10 -1.13 16.77
CA THR A 178 14.00 -0.67 15.91
C THR A 178 14.52 0.43 15.01
N PHE A 179 14.25 0.31 13.72
CA PHE A 179 14.78 1.19 12.70
C PHE A 179 13.65 1.66 11.78
N SER A 180 13.85 2.82 11.18
CA SER A 180 12.94 3.41 10.19
C SER A 180 13.74 4.04 9.05
N ARG A 181 13.34 3.77 7.80
CA ARG A 181 14.00 4.27 6.59
C ARG A 181 12.96 4.56 5.52
N GLU A 182 13.12 5.69 4.84
CA GLU A 182 12.37 5.98 3.62
C GLU A 182 13.07 5.32 2.43
N LEU A 183 12.28 4.69 1.57
CA LEU A 183 12.69 4.05 0.33
C LEU A 183 12.08 4.84 -0.83
N GLU A 184 12.90 5.11 -1.83
CA GLU A 184 12.50 5.80 -3.04
C GLU A 184 12.41 4.79 -4.18
N THR A 185 11.40 4.96 -5.04
CA THR A 185 11.29 4.15 -6.25
C THR A 185 12.39 4.55 -7.24
N GLY A 186 13.01 3.54 -7.84
CA GLY A 186 13.85 3.76 -9.01
C GLY A 186 13.03 4.21 -10.21
N SER A 187 13.70 4.55 -11.32
CA SER A 187 13.05 4.92 -12.58
C SER A 187 12.14 3.85 -13.18
N ASP A 188 12.20 2.61 -12.66
CA ASP A 188 11.36 1.48 -13.07
C ASP A 188 10.07 1.38 -12.25
N ASN A 189 9.82 2.26 -11.28
CA ASN A 189 8.69 2.23 -10.34
C ASN A 189 8.61 0.92 -9.52
N ILE A 190 9.76 0.30 -9.26
CA ILE A 190 9.84 -0.95 -8.49
C ILE A 190 10.67 -0.71 -7.23
N ILE A 191 10.13 -1.11 -6.07
CA ILE A 191 10.91 -1.25 -4.84
C ILE A 191 11.37 -2.69 -4.72
N ARG A 192 12.66 -2.86 -4.41
CA ARG A 192 13.25 -4.15 -4.05
C ARG A 192 13.95 -3.99 -2.71
N LEU A 193 13.57 -4.81 -1.75
CA LEU A 193 14.14 -4.83 -0.40
C LEU A 193 14.55 -6.24 -0.03
N ASN A 194 15.78 -6.39 0.43
CA ASN A 194 16.35 -7.65 0.86
C ASN A 194 16.83 -7.54 2.31
N PHE A 195 16.44 -8.50 3.14
CA PHE A 195 17.09 -8.71 4.43
C PHE A 195 18.17 -9.78 4.27
N VAL A 196 19.44 -9.37 4.39
CA VAL A 196 20.63 -10.19 4.16
C VAL A 196 21.16 -10.70 5.50
N ASN A 197 20.98 -11.99 5.79
CA ASN A 197 21.38 -12.59 7.06
C ASN A 197 22.79 -13.21 6.94
N HIS A 198 23.75 -12.66 7.70
CA HIS A 198 25.14 -13.10 7.76
C HIS A 198 25.38 -14.09 8.92
N LYS A 199 24.83 -15.30 8.80
CA LYS A 199 24.79 -16.30 9.89
C LYS A 199 26.16 -16.87 10.32
N PHE A 200 27.17 -16.79 9.45
CA PHE A 200 28.47 -17.44 9.67
C PHE A 200 29.66 -16.47 9.63
N SER A 201 29.40 -15.16 9.70
CA SER A 201 30.47 -14.16 9.72
C SER A 201 31.38 -14.39 10.94
N GLY A 202 32.68 -14.64 10.71
CA GLY A 202 33.68 -14.83 11.77
C GLY A 202 33.99 -16.28 12.19
N LYS A 203 33.45 -17.31 11.54
CA LYS A 203 33.91 -18.71 11.74
C LYS A 203 35.01 -19.06 10.72
N LEU A 204 36.08 -19.72 11.18
CA LEU A 204 37.34 -20.09 10.47
C LEU A 204 37.20 -21.04 9.25
N LEU A 205 36.04 -21.08 8.60
CA LEU A 205 35.85 -21.78 7.34
C LEU A 205 35.53 -20.72 6.29
N GLU A 206 36.58 -20.19 5.65
CA GLU A 206 36.51 -19.16 4.59
C GLU A 206 35.76 -19.63 3.33
N GLU A 207 35.35 -20.90 3.26
CA GLU A 207 34.52 -21.43 2.18
C GLU A 207 33.07 -21.61 2.65
N VAL A 208 32.23 -20.66 2.24
CA VAL A 208 30.78 -20.56 2.44
C VAL A 208 30.36 -19.84 3.73
N ALA A 209 30.66 -18.53 3.81
CA ALA A 209 29.76 -17.62 4.51
C ALA A 209 28.38 -17.70 3.83
N ALA A 210 27.51 -18.61 4.27
CA ALA A 210 26.18 -18.77 3.69
C ALA A 210 25.34 -17.55 4.06
N THR A 211 25.29 -16.56 3.16
CA THR A 211 24.35 -15.46 3.22
C THR A 211 22.97 -15.97 2.83
N VAL A 212 22.00 -15.81 3.73
CA VAL A 212 20.60 -16.14 3.44
C VAL A 212 19.84 -14.84 3.28
N THR A 213 19.35 -14.58 2.07
CA THR A 213 18.58 -13.38 1.75
C THR A 213 17.10 -13.70 1.87
N LYS A 214 16.54 -13.48 3.05
CA LYS A 214 15.11 -13.62 3.36
C LYS A 214 14.75 -12.73 4.56
N PRO A 215 13.62 -12.02 4.56
CA PRO A 215 12.69 -11.88 3.44
C PRO A 215 13.26 -11.07 2.26
N GLU A 216 12.84 -11.43 1.05
CA GLU A 216 12.98 -10.63 -0.18
C GLU A 216 11.61 -10.05 -0.54
N VAL A 217 11.52 -8.74 -0.75
CA VAL A 217 10.26 -8.04 -1.05
C VAL A 217 10.39 -7.26 -2.35
N ILE A 218 9.41 -7.43 -3.23
CA ILE A 218 9.29 -6.71 -4.50
C ILE A 218 7.90 -6.06 -4.55
N ILE A 219 7.86 -4.75 -4.78
CA ILE A 219 6.64 -3.99 -4.96
C ILE A 219 6.69 -3.29 -6.32
N GLN A 220 5.61 -3.43 -7.09
CA GLN A 220 5.41 -2.80 -8.39
C GLN A 220 4.09 -2.05 -8.35
N SER A 221 4.10 -0.74 -8.56
CA SER A 221 2.92 0.14 -8.47
C SER A 221 2.62 0.88 -9.76
#